data_AF-A0A7V9HW55-F1
#
_entry.id   AF-A0A7V9HW55-F1
#
_cell.length_a   1.000
_cell.length_b   1.000
_cell.length_c   1.000
_cell.angle_alpha   90.00
_cell.angle_beta   90.00
_cell.angle_gamma   90.00
#
_symmetry.space_group_name_H-M   'P 1'
#
loop_
_entity.id
_entity.type
_entity.pdbx_description
1 polymer ?
#
loop_
_entity_poly.entity_id
_entity_poly.type
_entity_poly.pdbx_seq_one_letter_code
_entity_poly.pdbx_strand_id
1 'polypeptide(L)'
;MPKPYLTPEWRNALTTFLLGSVGAEGSNVPPSLFYNPQDQRRQDVQNGWWVIKKYNCVGCHQIQVGQRSVLMDVPVYQTPEGKDLLPPRLTSEGARVDPNWLLRFLQDPSLSDQKGQVAQPAPNQASTPGGTPGGAAGGNENARTNGGNAGNGTATQKGGQLKAQPGLDRNGVRPYLKARMPTFSFSPNELQTLVRFFMALSGQQEPYIKEPLQPLTEQEKLVARQMFTSGTPCLKCHITGEPTHDEKAIAPNFLLAGERLKPDWTFRWLLDPAQISPGTAMPSGLFRKEGDRWVINLPNPPASANEYSQDHADLLVRYMLLLTPEEQRHLLATSPVQPAASTSSQTQGRLPKGSLRKKSSDNLAKKIRKNNRAPTVARTVGRANTRASGM
;
A
#
# COMPACT_ATOMS: atom_id res chain seq x y z
N MET A 1 26.14 -8.73 20.37
CA MET A 1 25.03 -8.02 21.05
C MET A 1 25.53 -6.68 21.56
N PRO A 2 24.72 -5.61 21.52
CA PRO A 2 25.06 -4.36 22.20
C PRO A 2 25.27 -4.63 23.70
N LYS A 3 26.25 -3.94 24.31
CA LYS A 3 26.49 -3.96 25.75
C LYS A 3 25.73 -2.78 26.38
N PRO A 4 24.51 -2.97 26.90
CA PRO A 4 23.79 -1.88 27.53
C PRO A 4 24.56 -1.40 28.76
N TYR A 5 24.58 -0.09 28.97
CA TYR A 5 25.12 0.49 30.20
C TYR A 5 24.16 0.19 31.35
N LEU A 6 24.50 -0.80 32.16
CA LEU A 6 23.75 -1.19 33.36
C LEU A 6 24.68 -1.10 34.56
N THR A 7 24.35 -0.20 35.48
CA THR A 7 25.01 -0.14 36.79
C THR A 7 24.78 -1.46 37.54
N PRO A 8 25.63 -1.80 38.54
CA PRO A 8 25.42 -3.00 39.36
C PRO A 8 24.03 -3.05 40.00
N GLU A 9 23.52 -1.90 40.45
CA GLU A 9 22.18 -1.79 41.05
C GLU A 9 21.07 -2.07 40.04
N TRP A 10 21.12 -1.49 38.84
CA TRP A 10 20.12 -1.75 37.79
C TRP A 10 20.15 -3.19 37.32
N ARG A 11 21.34 -3.81 37.29
CA ARG A 11 21.48 -5.23 36.98
C ARG A 11 20.76 -6.08 38.02
N ASN A 12 21.00 -5.81 39.31
CA ASN A 12 20.34 -6.55 40.38
C ASN A 12 18.81 -6.33 40.36
N ALA A 13 18.34 -5.09 40.21
CA ALA A 13 16.91 -4.78 40.15
C ALA A 13 16.23 -5.47 38.95
N LEU A 14 16.84 -5.42 37.77
CA LEU A 14 16.33 -6.10 36.58
C LEU A 14 16.34 -7.62 36.76
N THR A 15 17.41 -8.19 37.31
CA THR A 15 17.50 -9.61 37.60
C THR A 15 16.45 -10.05 38.62
N THR A 16 16.23 -9.32 39.71
CA THR A 16 15.19 -9.59 40.70
C THR A 16 13.80 -9.51 40.09
N PHE A 17 13.52 -8.48 39.27
CA PHE A 17 12.25 -8.37 38.56
C PHE A 17 12.04 -9.55 37.60
N LEU A 18 13.04 -9.89 36.79
CA LEU A 18 12.97 -10.98 35.83
C LEU A 18 12.77 -12.32 36.53
N LEU A 19 13.55 -12.62 37.58
CA LEU A 19 13.42 -13.82 38.41
C LEU A 19 12.04 -13.90 39.10
N GLY A 20 11.50 -12.78 39.58
CA GLY A 20 10.15 -12.73 40.15
C GLY A 20 9.04 -12.88 39.11
N SER A 21 9.34 -12.59 37.84
CA SER A 21 8.42 -12.70 36.70
C SER A 21 8.47 -14.05 35.97
N VAL A 22 9.34 -14.98 36.39
CA VAL A 22 9.42 -16.35 35.89
C VAL A 22 9.27 -17.35 37.05
N GLY A 23 8.03 -17.71 37.37
CA GLY A 23 7.74 -18.89 38.19
C GLY A 23 7.90 -20.18 37.36
N ALA A 24 7.81 -21.35 38.01
CA ALA A 24 7.87 -22.65 37.34
C ALA A 24 6.79 -22.86 36.26
N GLU A 25 5.75 -22.00 36.24
CA GLU A 25 4.67 -21.97 35.24
C GLU A 25 4.65 -20.71 34.35
N GLY A 26 5.70 -19.87 34.40
CA GLY A 26 5.75 -18.55 33.75
C GLY A 26 5.44 -17.41 34.71
N SER A 27 5.06 -16.24 34.20
CA SER A 27 4.63 -15.10 35.04
C SER A 27 3.57 -15.57 36.03
N ASN A 28 3.70 -15.22 37.33
CA ASN A 28 2.75 -15.55 38.41
C ASN A 28 1.38 -14.84 38.23
N VAL A 29 0.82 -14.93 37.04
CA VAL A 29 -0.47 -14.36 36.63
C VAL A 29 -1.46 -15.50 36.68
N PRO A 30 -2.53 -15.43 37.50
CA PRO A 30 -3.55 -16.47 37.54
C PRO A 30 -4.14 -16.74 36.14
N PRO A 31 -4.43 -18.02 35.78
CA PRO A 31 -5.10 -18.39 34.52
C PRO A 31 -6.36 -17.56 34.22
N SER A 32 -7.10 -17.17 35.26
CA SER A 32 -8.32 -16.36 35.16
C SER A 32 -8.09 -14.92 34.67
N LEU A 33 -6.85 -14.40 34.73
CA LEU A 33 -6.50 -13.09 34.21
C LEU A 33 -6.07 -13.14 32.73
N PHE A 34 -5.83 -14.33 32.19
CA PHE A 34 -5.59 -14.48 30.76
C PHE A 34 -6.92 -14.41 30.01
N TYR A 35 -7.05 -13.38 29.18
CA TYR A 35 -8.16 -13.31 28.23
C TYR A 35 -7.94 -14.33 27.11
N ASN A 36 -8.75 -15.39 27.11
CA ASN A 36 -8.76 -16.43 26.08
C ASN A 36 -10.13 -16.45 25.37
N PRO A 37 -10.28 -15.74 24.24
CA PRO A 37 -11.54 -15.65 23.52
C PRO A 37 -11.97 -17.01 22.98
N GLN A 38 -13.27 -17.31 23.08
CA GLN A 38 -13.83 -18.58 22.61
C GLN A 38 -14.18 -18.57 21.11
N ASP A 39 -14.36 -17.40 20.50
CA ASP A 39 -14.54 -17.29 19.05
C ASP A 39 -13.21 -17.15 18.33
N GLN A 40 -13.13 -17.83 17.18
CA GLN A 40 -11.96 -17.85 16.32
C GLN A 40 -11.50 -16.46 15.92
N ARG A 41 -12.44 -15.54 15.61
CA ARG A 41 -12.11 -14.19 15.13
C ARG A 41 -11.31 -13.39 16.17
N ARG A 42 -11.76 -13.33 17.42
CA ARG A 42 -11.00 -12.63 18.48
C ARG A 42 -9.68 -13.33 18.78
N GLN A 43 -9.61 -14.66 18.65
CA GLN A 43 -8.38 -15.42 18.80
C GLN A 43 -7.35 -15.08 17.71
N ASP A 44 -7.77 -15.00 16.43
CA ASP A 44 -6.90 -14.61 15.31
C ASP A 44 -6.38 -13.18 15.48
N VAL A 45 -7.23 -12.27 15.95
CA VAL A 45 -6.81 -10.90 16.28
C VAL A 45 -5.75 -10.91 17.38
N GLN A 46 -5.97 -11.65 18.47
CA GLN A 46 -5.00 -11.76 19.57
C GLN A 46 -3.67 -12.37 19.14
N ASN A 47 -3.71 -13.48 18.38
CA ASN A 47 -2.53 -14.18 17.88
C ASN A 47 -1.72 -13.30 16.92
N GLY A 48 -2.39 -12.61 15.99
CA GLY A 48 -1.73 -11.68 15.09
C GLY A 48 -1.05 -10.52 15.79
N TRP A 49 -1.62 -9.98 16.88
CA TRP A 49 -0.98 -8.91 17.64
C TRP A 49 0.39 -9.31 18.20
N TRP A 50 0.63 -10.59 18.52
CA TRP A 50 1.95 -11.07 18.93
C TRP A 50 2.97 -10.93 17.81
N VAL A 51 2.60 -11.33 16.58
CA VAL A 51 3.48 -11.22 15.41
C VAL A 51 3.71 -9.76 15.03
N ILE A 52 2.64 -8.94 15.00
CA ILE A 52 2.71 -7.50 14.74
C ILE A 52 3.69 -6.79 15.68
N LYS A 53 3.66 -7.12 16.98
CA LYS A 53 4.56 -6.55 17.98
C LYS A 53 5.98 -7.08 17.84
N LYS A 54 6.15 -8.40 17.64
CA LYS A 54 7.45 -9.06 17.46
C LYS A 54 8.27 -8.43 16.34
N TYR A 55 7.64 -8.11 15.22
CA TYR A 55 8.30 -7.51 14.04
C TYR A 55 8.13 -5.98 13.96
N ASN A 56 7.58 -5.35 14.99
CA ASN A 56 7.35 -3.90 15.09
C ASN A 56 6.66 -3.30 13.85
N CYS A 57 5.64 -3.97 13.30
CA CYS A 57 4.96 -3.50 12.09
C CYS A 57 4.35 -2.10 12.28
N VAL A 58 3.93 -1.79 13.52
CA VAL A 58 3.36 -0.49 13.92
C VAL A 58 4.37 0.66 13.91
N GLY A 59 5.67 0.37 13.88
CA GLY A 59 6.71 1.39 13.71
C GLY A 59 6.61 2.10 12.36
N CYS A 60 6.15 1.38 11.33
CA CYS A 60 5.98 1.87 9.97
C CYS A 60 4.51 2.07 9.59
N HIS A 61 3.66 1.09 9.91
CA HIS A 61 2.26 1.04 9.48
C HIS A 61 1.28 1.50 10.56
N GLN A 62 0.11 1.96 10.12
CA GLN A 62 -1.05 2.18 10.98
C GLN A 62 -1.97 0.96 10.89
N ILE A 63 -2.23 0.28 12.00
CA ILE A 63 -3.12 -0.89 12.09
C ILE A 63 -4.44 -0.51 12.80
N GLN A 64 -4.40 0.51 13.66
CA GLN A 64 -5.58 1.06 14.32
C GLN A 64 -5.90 2.47 13.80
N VAL A 65 -7.17 2.86 13.88
CA VAL A 65 -7.61 4.21 13.53
C VAL A 65 -7.00 5.22 14.50
N GLY A 66 -6.43 6.30 13.97
CA GLY A 66 -5.77 7.34 14.76
C GLY A 66 -4.37 6.98 15.29
N GLN A 67 -3.90 5.75 15.07
CA GLN A 67 -2.56 5.33 15.48
C GLN A 67 -1.47 6.16 14.80
N ARG A 68 -0.47 6.59 15.58
CA ARG A 68 0.76 7.18 15.01
C ARG A 68 1.84 6.12 14.82
N SER A 69 2.56 6.19 13.70
CA SER A 69 3.77 5.40 13.42
C SER A 69 4.96 6.35 13.44
N VAL A 70 6.15 5.81 13.76
CA VAL A 70 7.38 6.61 13.89
C VAL A 70 7.74 7.29 12.57
N LEU A 71 7.46 6.64 11.44
CA LEU A 71 7.73 7.21 10.13
C LEU A 71 6.97 8.51 9.86
N MET A 72 5.76 8.69 10.41
CA MET A 72 5.00 9.93 10.19
C MET A 72 5.67 11.17 10.80
N ASP A 73 6.55 11.00 11.79
CA ASP A 73 7.26 12.09 12.44
C ASP A 73 8.58 12.44 11.73
N VAL A 74 9.02 11.65 10.75
CA VAL A 74 10.25 11.95 9.99
C VAL A 74 9.98 13.14 9.05
N PRO A 75 10.87 14.17 8.99
CA PRO A 75 10.62 15.40 8.24
C PRO A 75 10.21 15.20 6.77
N VAL A 76 10.76 14.17 6.10
CA VAL A 76 10.44 13.85 4.69
C VAL A 76 8.96 13.50 4.46
N TYR A 77 8.25 13.02 5.49
CA TYR A 77 6.84 12.64 5.40
C TYR A 77 5.88 13.70 5.95
N GLN A 78 6.40 14.85 6.42
CA GLN A 78 5.56 15.93 6.95
C GLN A 78 5.09 16.92 5.87
N THR A 79 5.69 16.88 4.67
CA THR A 79 5.25 17.69 3.52
C THR A 79 4.00 17.09 2.87
N PRO A 80 3.20 17.87 2.11
CA PRO A 80 2.04 17.35 1.37
C PRO A 80 2.41 16.16 0.48
N GLU A 81 3.50 16.27 -0.29
CA GLU A 81 3.98 15.24 -1.20
C GLU A 81 4.55 14.03 -0.45
N GLY A 82 5.18 14.28 0.71
CA GLY A 82 5.73 13.23 1.56
C GLY A 82 4.65 12.33 2.14
N LYS A 83 3.50 12.88 2.54
CA LYS A 83 2.42 12.11 3.17
C LYS A 83 1.89 10.98 2.28
N ASP A 84 1.85 11.17 0.97
CA ASP A 84 1.45 10.14 0.00
C ASP A 84 2.48 8.99 -0.12
N LEU A 85 3.72 9.22 0.31
CA LEU A 85 4.81 8.24 0.30
C LEU A 85 4.92 7.45 1.60
N LEU A 86 4.01 7.66 2.55
CA LEU A 86 3.96 6.85 3.77
C LEU A 86 3.60 5.39 3.46
N PRO A 87 4.08 4.42 4.27
CA PRO A 87 3.62 3.05 4.19
C PRO A 87 2.08 2.97 4.28
N PRO A 88 1.47 1.98 3.62
CA PRO A 88 0.03 1.85 3.61
C PRO A 88 -0.53 1.63 5.02
N ARG A 89 -1.72 2.15 5.26
CA ARG A 89 -2.56 1.79 6.41
C ARG A 89 -3.04 0.35 6.23
N LEU A 90 -2.96 -0.43 7.29
CA LEU A 90 -3.30 -1.85 7.30
C LEU A 90 -4.64 -2.14 8.03
N THR A 91 -5.34 -1.09 8.47
CA THR A 91 -6.64 -1.16 9.17
C THR A 91 -7.69 -1.99 8.41
N SER A 92 -7.67 -1.94 7.08
CA SER A 92 -8.60 -2.65 6.20
C SER A 92 -7.91 -3.61 5.24
N GLU A 93 -6.68 -4.07 5.56
CA GLU A 93 -5.88 -4.83 4.60
C GLU A 93 -6.56 -6.14 4.20
N GLY A 94 -7.24 -6.82 5.15
CA GLY A 94 -7.96 -8.04 4.85
C GLY A 94 -9.15 -7.86 3.90
N ALA A 95 -9.83 -6.71 3.95
CA ALA A 95 -10.87 -6.37 2.97
C ALA A 95 -10.26 -5.95 1.62
N ARG A 96 -9.04 -5.44 1.62
CA ARG A 96 -8.38 -4.87 0.44
C ARG A 96 -7.81 -5.91 -0.49
N VAL A 97 -7.00 -6.82 0.04
CA VAL A 97 -6.18 -7.70 -0.77
C VAL A 97 -6.61 -9.15 -0.70
N ASP A 98 -6.35 -9.89 -1.77
CA ASP A 98 -6.49 -11.34 -1.81
C ASP A 98 -5.53 -11.98 -0.78
N PRO A 99 -6.00 -12.92 0.06
CA PRO A 99 -5.18 -13.50 1.13
C PRO A 99 -4.03 -14.35 0.61
N ASN A 100 -4.17 -15.02 -0.55
CA ASN A 100 -3.07 -15.77 -1.15
C ASN A 100 -2.01 -14.82 -1.71
N TRP A 101 -2.45 -13.71 -2.30
CA TRP A 101 -1.54 -12.64 -2.71
C TRP A 101 -0.80 -12.04 -1.50
N LEU A 102 -1.52 -11.76 -0.40
CA LEU A 102 -0.93 -11.19 0.81
C LEU A 102 0.10 -12.13 1.45
N LEU A 103 -0.20 -13.43 1.50
CA LEU A 103 0.74 -14.44 2.00
C LEU A 103 2.06 -14.39 1.22
N ARG A 104 1.97 -14.36 -0.12
CA ARG A 104 3.15 -14.26 -1.01
C ARG A 104 3.90 -12.94 -0.83
N PHE A 105 3.18 -11.83 -0.71
CA PHE A 105 3.79 -10.52 -0.48
C PHE A 105 4.51 -10.44 0.87
N LEU A 106 3.96 -11.04 1.94
CA LEU A 106 4.62 -11.08 3.25
C LEU A 106 5.86 -11.99 3.25
N GLN A 107 5.87 -13.02 2.41
CA GLN A 107 7.03 -13.89 2.19
C GLN A 107 8.15 -13.16 1.43
N ASP A 108 7.81 -12.47 0.34
CA ASP A 108 8.73 -11.65 -0.44
C ASP A 108 8.05 -10.36 -0.94
N PRO A 109 8.27 -9.21 -0.27
CA PRO A 109 7.69 -7.93 -0.68
C PRO A 109 8.14 -7.44 -2.07
N SER A 110 9.23 -8.01 -2.59
CA SER A 110 9.75 -7.69 -3.91
C SER A 110 9.00 -8.41 -5.04
N LEU A 111 8.26 -9.47 -4.71
CA LEU A 111 7.56 -10.36 -5.65
C LEU A 111 8.50 -10.87 -6.76
N SER A 112 9.77 -11.11 -6.42
CA SER A 112 10.84 -11.39 -7.38
C SER A 112 10.71 -12.75 -8.06
N ASP A 113 10.09 -13.72 -7.39
CA ASP A 113 9.86 -15.09 -7.88
C ASP A 113 8.84 -15.18 -9.03
N GLN A 114 8.22 -14.06 -9.43
CA GLN A 114 7.22 -14.02 -10.51
C GLN A 114 7.78 -13.83 -11.92
N LYS A 115 9.09 -13.89 -12.16
CA LYS A 115 9.57 -14.15 -13.54
C LYS A 115 9.35 -15.62 -13.89
N GLY A 116 8.10 -16.06 -14.09
CA GLY A 116 7.84 -17.33 -14.80
C GLY A 116 6.68 -18.24 -14.40
N GLN A 117 5.64 -17.81 -13.67
CA GLN A 117 4.47 -18.70 -13.44
C GLN A 117 3.14 -17.95 -13.53
N VAL A 118 2.67 -17.77 -14.77
CA VAL A 118 1.23 -17.75 -15.05
C VAL A 118 0.82 -19.23 -15.16
N ALA A 119 0.58 -19.87 -14.02
CA ALA A 119 -0.07 -21.18 -13.99
C ALA A 119 -1.52 -20.95 -13.58
N GLN A 120 -2.43 -21.10 -14.54
CA GLN A 120 -3.86 -21.19 -14.31
C GLN A 120 -4.13 -22.33 -13.32
N PRO A 121 -5.08 -22.21 -12.37
CA PRO A 121 -5.53 -23.36 -11.61
C PRO A 121 -6.16 -24.35 -12.59
N ALA A 122 -5.64 -25.59 -12.62
CA ALA A 122 -6.21 -26.67 -13.40
C ALA A 122 -7.68 -26.90 -12.98
N PRO A 123 -8.60 -27.21 -13.92
CA PRO A 123 -9.97 -27.52 -13.56
C PRO A 123 -10.01 -28.79 -12.71
N ASN A 124 -10.68 -28.71 -11.55
CA ASN A 124 -11.00 -29.84 -10.69
C ASN A 124 -11.71 -30.92 -11.52
N GLN A 125 -11.02 -32.04 -11.79
CA GLN A 125 -11.68 -33.23 -12.28
C GLN A 125 -12.46 -33.86 -11.12
N ALA A 126 -13.77 -33.97 -11.33
CA ALA A 126 -14.71 -34.62 -10.44
C ALA A 126 -14.27 -36.06 -10.13
N SER A 127 -14.21 -36.39 -8.84
CA SER A 127 -13.95 -37.74 -8.35
C SER A 127 -15.21 -38.59 -8.55
N THR A 128 -15.17 -39.57 -9.44
CA THR A 128 -16.15 -40.68 -9.45
C THR A 128 -15.69 -41.82 -8.54
N PRO A 129 -16.59 -42.44 -7.75
CA PRO A 129 -16.23 -43.52 -6.85
C PRO A 129 -16.33 -44.90 -7.55
N GLY A 130 -15.34 -45.77 -7.35
CA GLY A 130 -15.47 -47.20 -7.64
C GLY A 130 -14.15 -47.93 -7.87
N GLY A 131 -13.84 -48.92 -7.02
CA GLY A 131 -12.79 -49.92 -7.28
C GLY A 131 -12.10 -50.47 -6.01
N THR A 132 -12.54 -51.64 -5.57
CA THR A 132 -12.16 -52.47 -4.41
C THR A 132 -10.68 -52.95 -4.43
N PRO A 133 -10.08 -53.41 -3.30
CA PRO A 133 -8.64 -53.53 -3.13
C PRO A 133 -8.07 -54.94 -3.30
N GLY A 134 -6.79 -55.00 -3.69
CA GLY A 134 -5.87 -56.14 -3.59
C GLY A 134 -4.48 -55.64 -4.01
N GLY A 135 -3.33 -55.99 -3.44
CA GLY A 135 -2.93 -56.96 -2.43
C GLY A 135 -1.39 -57.02 -2.49
N ALA A 136 -0.74 -56.93 -1.33
CA ALA A 136 0.59 -57.44 -0.96
C ALA A 136 1.90 -57.09 -1.74
N ALA A 137 2.85 -56.54 -0.94
CA ALA A 137 4.22 -57.02 -0.67
C ALA A 137 5.47 -56.53 -1.47
N GLY A 138 6.51 -56.20 -0.67
CA GLY A 138 7.96 -56.12 -1.01
C GLY A 138 8.45 -54.73 -1.44
N GLY A 139 9.54 -54.12 -0.97
CA GLY A 139 10.69 -54.55 -0.18
C GLY A 139 11.94 -53.76 -0.64
N ASN A 140 12.65 -53.13 0.31
CA ASN A 140 14.05 -52.66 0.30
C ASN A 140 14.61 -51.56 -0.65
N GLU A 141 15.12 -50.51 0.04
CA GLU A 141 16.51 -49.99 0.08
C GLU A 141 17.28 -49.51 -1.18
N ASN A 142 17.74 -48.26 -1.03
CA ASN A 142 19.08 -47.71 -1.32
C ASN A 142 19.50 -47.19 -2.72
N ALA A 143 20.34 -46.16 -2.61
CA ALA A 143 21.39 -45.70 -3.53
C ALA A 143 21.03 -44.73 -4.68
N ARG A 144 21.26 -43.45 -4.36
CA ARG A 144 22.10 -42.46 -5.08
C ARG A 144 22.65 -42.88 -6.46
N THR A 145 22.41 -42.02 -7.45
CA THR A 145 23.43 -41.60 -8.43
C THR A 145 23.28 -40.11 -8.75
N ASN A 146 24.38 -39.56 -9.24
CA ASN A 146 24.88 -38.20 -9.07
C ASN A 146 25.03 -37.52 -10.45
N GLY A 147 25.10 -36.19 -10.47
CA GLY A 147 25.51 -35.39 -11.63
C GLY A 147 24.77 -34.04 -11.65
N GLY A 148 25.31 -32.91 -11.19
CA GLY A 148 26.70 -32.49 -11.14
C GLY A 148 26.86 -31.35 -12.15
N ASN A 149 26.85 -30.10 -11.68
CA ASN A 149 27.83 -29.14 -12.21
C ASN A 149 28.20 -28.11 -11.15
N ALA A 150 29.50 -28.06 -10.87
CA ALA A 150 30.15 -27.19 -9.93
C ALA A 150 30.62 -25.91 -10.64
N GLY A 151 30.50 -24.78 -9.95
CA GLY A 151 31.18 -23.54 -10.27
C GLY A 151 31.76 -22.94 -8.99
N ASN A 152 33.05 -23.19 -8.78
CA ASN A 152 33.83 -22.85 -7.59
C ASN A 152 34.21 -21.36 -7.58
N GLY A 153 34.29 -20.76 -6.38
CA GLY A 153 34.70 -19.37 -6.19
C GLY A 153 34.93 -19.04 -4.71
N THR A 154 36.12 -19.38 -4.22
CA THR A 154 36.67 -18.99 -2.91
C THR A 154 36.72 -17.47 -2.74
N ALA A 155 36.26 -16.95 -1.59
CA ALA A 155 36.49 -15.56 -1.21
C ALA A 155 36.72 -15.40 0.31
N THR A 156 37.98 -15.13 0.61
CA THR A 156 38.61 -14.67 1.85
C THR A 156 37.83 -13.52 2.52
N GLN A 157 37.70 -13.59 3.85
CA GLN A 157 37.18 -12.49 4.66
C GLN A 157 38.21 -11.35 4.75
N LYS A 158 37.84 -10.15 4.26
CA LYS A 158 38.52 -8.88 4.55
C LYS A 158 37.51 -7.74 4.44
N GLY A 159 37.39 -6.94 5.52
CA GLY A 159 36.83 -5.58 5.51
C GLY A 159 35.31 -5.48 5.34
N GLY A 160 34.62 -5.01 6.38
CA GLY A 160 33.17 -4.83 6.40
C GLY A 160 32.67 -3.78 5.40
N GLN A 161 32.31 -4.24 4.20
CA GLN A 161 31.18 -3.74 3.44
C GLN A 161 30.37 -4.96 3.00
N LEU A 162 29.12 -5.04 3.47
CA LEU A 162 28.19 -6.08 3.04
C LEU A 162 28.05 -5.99 1.51
N LYS A 163 28.37 -7.06 0.80
CA LYS A 163 28.07 -7.16 -0.63
C LYS A 163 26.57 -6.95 -0.82
N ALA A 164 26.20 -6.07 -1.75
CA ALA A 164 24.80 -5.87 -2.12
C ALA A 164 24.19 -7.22 -2.50
N GLN A 165 23.16 -7.64 -1.77
CA GLN A 165 22.39 -8.83 -2.12
C GLN A 165 21.67 -8.60 -3.46
N PRO A 166 21.77 -9.53 -4.43
CA PRO A 166 21.02 -9.42 -5.68
C PRO A 166 19.52 -9.33 -5.37
N GLY A 167 18.82 -8.30 -5.84
CA GLY A 167 17.39 -8.07 -5.58
C GLY A 167 17.05 -6.87 -4.69
N LEU A 168 18.05 -6.13 -4.20
CA LEU A 168 17.92 -5.03 -3.24
C LEU A 168 17.00 -3.86 -3.65
N ASP A 169 16.57 -3.72 -4.90
CA ASP A 169 15.84 -2.54 -5.43
C ASP A 169 14.46 -2.81 -6.03
N ARG A 170 13.75 -3.85 -5.59
CA ARG A 170 12.40 -4.13 -6.10
C ARG A 170 11.37 -3.96 -5.00
N ASN A 171 10.58 -2.89 -5.05
CA ASN A 171 9.24 -2.90 -4.46
C ASN A 171 8.30 -3.45 -5.55
N GLY A 172 7.77 -4.66 -5.39
CA GLY A 172 6.96 -5.29 -6.45
C GLY A 172 5.72 -4.48 -6.84
N VAL A 173 5.13 -3.74 -5.88
CA VAL A 173 3.87 -2.99 -6.06
C VAL A 173 4.07 -1.47 -6.14
N ARG A 174 5.04 -0.92 -5.39
CA ARG A 174 5.22 0.53 -5.21
C ARG A 174 6.69 0.95 -5.36
N PRO A 175 7.27 0.84 -6.57
CA PRO A 175 8.69 1.17 -6.83
C PRO A 175 9.07 2.61 -6.46
N TYR A 176 8.11 3.56 -6.50
CA TYR A 176 8.35 4.96 -6.14
C TYR A 176 8.57 5.22 -4.63
N LEU A 177 8.32 4.25 -3.74
CA LEU A 177 8.52 4.45 -2.29
C LEU A 177 10.00 4.32 -1.89
N LYS A 178 10.49 5.32 -1.14
CA LYS A 178 11.84 5.30 -0.55
C LYS A 178 11.93 4.41 0.68
N ALA A 179 10.95 4.48 1.59
CA ALA A 179 10.83 3.50 2.67
C ALA A 179 10.29 2.19 2.10
N ARG A 180 11.01 1.10 2.37
CA ARG A 180 10.67 -0.24 1.92
C ARG A 180 10.25 -1.10 3.10
N MET A 181 9.31 -1.99 2.88
CA MET A 181 8.98 -3.02 3.86
C MET A 181 10.17 -3.99 3.95
N PRO A 182 10.72 -4.26 5.15
CA PRO A 182 11.78 -5.23 5.29
C PRO A 182 11.30 -6.63 4.89
N THR A 183 12.18 -7.42 4.29
CA THR A 183 11.96 -8.86 4.14
C THR A 183 12.20 -9.52 5.49
N PHE A 184 11.14 -10.08 6.08
CA PHE A 184 11.22 -10.81 7.34
C PHE A 184 11.27 -12.31 7.08
N SER A 185 12.05 -13.05 7.88
CA SER A 185 12.03 -14.51 7.88
C SER A 185 10.85 -15.03 8.70
N PHE A 186 9.63 -14.78 8.25
CA PHE A 186 8.43 -15.34 8.87
C PHE A 186 8.42 -16.86 8.70
N SER A 187 8.05 -17.57 9.76
CA SER A 187 7.68 -18.98 9.64
C SER A 187 6.35 -19.12 8.88
N PRO A 188 6.07 -20.30 8.29
CA PRO A 188 4.77 -20.56 7.64
C PRO A 188 3.57 -20.27 8.55
N ASN A 189 3.69 -20.57 9.85
CA ASN A 189 2.64 -20.29 10.83
C ASN A 189 2.45 -18.79 11.07
N GLU A 190 3.53 -18.01 11.14
CA GLU A 190 3.43 -16.55 11.29
C GLU A 190 2.80 -15.88 10.07
N LEU A 191 3.11 -16.35 8.86
CA LEU A 191 2.48 -15.88 7.64
C LEU A 191 0.96 -16.09 7.68
N GLN A 192 0.52 -17.32 7.99
CA GLN A 192 -0.90 -17.64 8.12
C GLN A 192 -1.57 -16.82 9.23
N THR A 193 -0.90 -16.68 10.39
CA THR A 193 -1.39 -15.87 11.51
C THR A 193 -1.61 -14.42 11.11
N LEU A 194 -0.69 -13.81 10.33
CA LEU A 194 -0.85 -12.44 9.83
C LEU A 194 -1.99 -12.30 8.84
N VAL A 195 -2.14 -13.25 7.90
CA VAL A 195 -3.26 -13.24 6.94
C VAL A 195 -4.60 -13.32 7.67
N ARG A 196 -4.74 -14.29 8.59
CA ARG A 196 -5.94 -14.44 9.43
C ARG A 196 -6.22 -13.21 10.27
N PHE A 197 -5.19 -12.61 10.86
CA PHE A 197 -5.30 -11.37 11.60
C PHE A 197 -5.94 -10.25 10.78
N PHE A 198 -5.44 -9.98 9.56
CA PHE A 198 -5.98 -8.92 8.72
C PHE A 198 -7.40 -9.24 8.22
N MET A 199 -7.68 -10.51 7.90
CA MET A 199 -9.02 -10.97 7.56
C MET A 199 -10.00 -10.78 8.72
N ALA A 200 -9.62 -11.18 9.93
CA ALA A 200 -10.41 -11.05 11.15
C ALA A 200 -10.65 -9.59 11.54
N LEU A 201 -9.64 -8.71 11.41
CA LEU A 201 -9.83 -7.26 11.59
C LEU A 201 -10.86 -6.69 10.62
N SER A 202 -10.86 -7.18 9.38
CA SER A 202 -11.73 -6.70 8.31
C SER A 202 -13.07 -7.46 8.21
N GLY A 203 -13.37 -8.37 9.15
CA GLY A 203 -14.60 -9.17 9.16
C GLY A 203 -14.79 -10.04 7.92
N GLN A 204 -13.69 -10.48 7.31
CA GLN A 204 -13.72 -11.33 6.14
C GLN A 204 -13.97 -12.78 6.55
N GLN A 205 -14.66 -13.53 5.69
CA GLN A 205 -14.91 -14.95 5.91
C GLN A 205 -13.64 -15.78 5.67
N GLU A 206 -13.45 -16.85 6.45
CA GLU A 206 -12.43 -17.87 6.24
C GLU A 206 -13.11 -19.24 6.06
N PRO A 207 -12.83 -19.99 4.96
CA PRO A 207 -11.91 -19.63 3.87
C PRO A 207 -12.45 -18.50 2.99
N TYR A 208 -11.54 -17.70 2.43
CA TYR A 208 -11.90 -16.74 1.38
C TYR A 208 -12.04 -17.46 0.03
N ILE A 209 -13.20 -17.32 -0.59
CA ILE A 209 -13.47 -17.87 -1.92
C ILE A 209 -13.49 -16.70 -2.89
N LYS A 210 -12.54 -16.67 -3.83
CA LYS A 210 -12.48 -15.65 -4.86
C LYS A 210 -13.60 -15.89 -5.87
N GLU A 211 -14.52 -14.94 -5.98
CA GLU A 211 -15.55 -14.97 -7.00
C GLU A 211 -14.93 -14.64 -8.38
N PRO A 212 -15.22 -15.44 -9.42
CA PRO A 212 -14.75 -15.15 -10.75
C PRO A 212 -15.46 -13.91 -11.29
N LEU A 213 -14.68 -12.95 -11.80
CA LEU A 213 -15.22 -11.77 -12.47
C LEU A 213 -15.84 -12.17 -13.81
N GLN A 214 -17.00 -11.60 -14.12
CA GLN A 214 -17.62 -11.75 -15.42
C GLN A 214 -16.74 -11.09 -16.49
N PRO A 215 -16.37 -11.81 -17.58
CA PRO A 215 -15.61 -11.24 -18.68
C PRO A 215 -16.33 -10.02 -19.29
N LEU A 216 -15.56 -9.05 -19.76
CA LEU A 216 -16.13 -7.88 -20.44
C LEU A 216 -16.52 -8.25 -21.87
N THR A 217 -17.72 -7.82 -22.29
CA THR A 217 -18.05 -7.76 -23.71
C THR A 217 -17.23 -6.67 -24.41
N GLU A 218 -17.10 -6.74 -25.74
CA GLU A 218 -16.38 -5.71 -26.49
C GLU A 218 -16.98 -4.30 -26.31
N GLN A 219 -18.32 -4.21 -26.21
CA GLN A 219 -19.00 -2.95 -25.94
C GLN A 219 -18.66 -2.43 -24.54
N GLU A 220 -18.77 -3.27 -23.50
CA GLU A 220 -18.39 -2.91 -22.13
C GLU A 220 -16.94 -2.46 -22.05
N LYS A 221 -16.04 -3.17 -22.72
CA LYS A 221 -14.61 -2.85 -22.79
C LYS A 221 -14.38 -1.48 -23.43
N LEU A 222 -15.10 -1.15 -24.51
CA LEU A 222 -15.03 0.15 -25.16
C LEU A 222 -15.52 1.27 -24.24
N VAL A 223 -16.66 1.09 -23.57
CA VAL A 223 -17.21 2.08 -22.64
C VAL A 223 -16.26 2.30 -21.46
N ALA A 224 -15.80 1.22 -20.84
CA ALA A 224 -14.87 1.27 -19.71
C ALA A 224 -13.55 1.94 -20.09
N ARG A 225 -13.00 1.61 -21.26
CA ARG A 225 -11.80 2.25 -21.81
C ARG A 225 -11.97 3.76 -21.93
N GLN A 226 -13.07 4.22 -22.50
CA GLN A 226 -13.34 5.66 -22.64
C GLN A 226 -13.47 6.33 -21.28
N MET A 227 -14.15 5.71 -20.29
CA MET A 227 -14.21 6.26 -18.93
C MET A 227 -12.82 6.31 -18.26
N PHE A 228 -12.01 5.28 -18.43
CA PHE A 228 -10.67 5.14 -17.85
C PHE A 228 -9.67 6.19 -18.36
N THR A 229 -9.85 6.66 -19.60
CA THR A 229 -8.99 7.68 -20.22
C THR A 229 -9.60 9.09 -20.24
N SER A 230 -10.86 9.26 -19.81
CA SER A 230 -11.54 10.55 -19.79
C SER A 230 -11.28 11.35 -18.50
N GLY A 231 -11.48 12.67 -18.56
CA GLY A 231 -11.35 13.54 -17.40
C GLY A 231 -9.91 13.66 -16.89
N THR A 232 -9.64 13.09 -15.72
CA THR A 232 -8.27 12.87 -15.23
C THR A 232 -7.90 11.41 -15.52
N PRO A 233 -7.14 11.12 -16.58
CA PRO A 233 -6.87 9.75 -17.00
C PRO A 233 -6.18 8.96 -15.89
N CYS A 234 -6.63 7.72 -15.65
CA CYS A 234 -6.09 6.89 -14.57
C CYS A 234 -4.59 6.65 -14.71
N LEU A 235 -4.12 6.49 -15.95
CA LEU A 235 -2.71 6.29 -16.26
C LEU A 235 -1.85 7.53 -16.04
N LYS A 236 -2.41 8.72 -15.74
CA LYS A 236 -1.59 9.90 -15.42
C LYS A 236 -0.82 9.74 -14.10
N CYS A 237 -1.36 8.97 -13.15
CA CYS A 237 -0.76 8.79 -11.84
C CYS A 237 -0.29 7.34 -11.59
N HIS A 238 -0.90 6.37 -12.26
CA HIS A 238 -0.59 4.95 -12.12
C HIS A 238 0.59 4.54 -13.00
N ILE A 239 1.48 3.72 -12.45
CA ILE A 239 2.60 3.11 -13.17
C ILE A 239 2.12 2.36 -14.41
N THR A 240 2.87 2.48 -15.49
CA THR A 240 2.59 1.84 -16.79
C THR A 240 3.74 0.94 -17.26
N GLY A 241 4.92 1.03 -16.63
CA GLY A 241 6.13 0.35 -17.11
C GLY A 241 6.93 1.17 -18.12
N GLU A 242 6.45 2.35 -18.51
CA GLU A 242 7.21 3.30 -19.33
C GLU A 242 8.10 4.17 -18.43
N PRO A 243 9.45 4.12 -18.56
CA PRO A 243 10.36 4.74 -17.59
C PRO A 243 10.10 6.23 -17.35
N THR A 244 9.88 6.99 -18.41
CA THR A 244 9.68 8.45 -18.34
C THR A 244 8.40 8.85 -17.59
N HIS A 245 7.37 8.01 -17.69
CA HIS A 245 6.12 8.18 -16.97
C HIS A 245 6.25 7.74 -15.51
N ASP A 246 6.85 6.56 -15.29
CA ASP A 246 6.96 5.93 -13.98
C ASP A 246 7.83 6.72 -13.01
N GLU A 247 8.76 7.57 -13.50
CA GLU A 247 9.54 8.51 -12.70
C GLU A 247 8.67 9.47 -11.86
N LYS A 248 7.46 9.79 -12.34
CA LYS A 248 6.53 10.73 -11.68
C LYS A 248 5.27 10.04 -11.16
N ALA A 249 5.12 8.74 -11.42
CA ALA A 249 3.98 7.97 -10.99
C ALA A 249 3.98 7.77 -9.46
N ILE A 250 2.81 7.89 -8.85
CA ILE A 250 2.60 7.78 -7.39
C ILE A 250 1.56 6.70 -7.05
N ALA A 251 1.13 5.91 -8.03
CA ALA A 251 0.14 4.87 -7.84
C ALA A 251 0.56 3.52 -8.49
N PRO A 252 0.16 2.37 -7.91
CA PRO A 252 0.57 1.05 -8.40
C PRO A 252 0.08 0.75 -9.82
N ASN A 253 0.78 -0.17 -10.50
CA ASN A 253 0.38 -0.64 -11.82
C ASN A 253 -0.96 -1.43 -11.75
N PHE A 254 -1.89 -1.15 -12.65
CA PHE A 254 -3.18 -1.84 -12.73
C PHE A 254 -3.08 -3.31 -13.15
N LEU A 255 -2.00 -3.72 -13.81
CA LEU A 255 -1.75 -5.13 -14.16
C LEU A 255 -1.63 -6.04 -12.93
N LEU A 256 -1.30 -5.48 -11.76
CA LEU A 256 -1.29 -6.22 -10.49
C LEU A 256 -2.65 -6.25 -9.81
N ALA A 257 -3.62 -5.45 -10.25
CA ALA A 257 -4.88 -5.24 -9.54
C ALA A 257 -5.71 -6.53 -9.46
N GLY A 258 -5.83 -7.28 -10.56
CA GLY A 258 -6.65 -8.50 -10.62
C GLY A 258 -6.18 -9.66 -9.73
N GLU A 259 -4.86 -9.78 -9.52
CA GLU A 259 -4.31 -10.77 -8.57
C GLU A 259 -4.32 -10.26 -7.12
N ARG A 260 -4.20 -8.94 -6.92
CA ARG A 260 -3.97 -8.34 -5.62
C ARG A 260 -5.25 -7.91 -4.91
N LEU A 261 -6.17 -7.24 -5.60
CA LEU A 261 -7.28 -6.50 -4.99
C LEU A 261 -8.58 -7.29 -5.02
N LYS A 262 -9.40 -7.13 -3.99
CA LYS A 262 -10.77 -7.65 -3.96
C LYS A 262 -11.73 -6.70 -4.70
N PRO A 263 -12.72 -7.20 -5.47
CA PRO A 263 -13.68 -6.37 -6.20
C PRO A 263 -14.46 -5.41 -5.31
N ASP A 264 -15.05 -5.91 -4.23
CA ASP A 264 -15.82 -5.14 -3.26
C ASP A 264 -15.07 -3.96 -2.63
N TRP A 265 -13.79 -4.15 -2.34
CA TRP A 265 -12.96 -3.08 -1.81
C TRP A 265 -12.60 -2.08 -2.90
N THR A 266 -12.31 -2.56 -4.12
CA THR A 266 -11.99 -1.72 -5.27
C THR A 266 -13.17 -0.83 -5.65
N PHE A 267 -14.39 -1.38 -5.61
CA PHE A 267 -15.64 -0.64 -5.78
C PHE A 267 -15.76 0.51 -4.77
N ARG A 268 -15.65 0.20 -3.47
CA ARG A 268 -15.70 1.23 -2.41
C ARG A 268 -14.58 2.27 -2.54
N TRP A 269 -13.38 1.85 -2.94
CA TRP A 269 -12.23 2.71 -3.19
C TRP A 269 -12.46 3.69 -4.34
N LEU A 270 -13.12 3.26 -5.42
CA LEU A 270 -13.44 4.13 -6.56
C LEU A 270 -14.55 5.15 -6.24
N LEU A 271 -15.49 4.80 -5.36
CA LEU A 271 -16.58 5.71 -4.97
C LEU A 271 -16.07 6.86 -4.10
N ASP A 272 -15.32 6.55 -3.03
CA ASP A 272 -14.77 7.56 -2.12
C ASP A 272 -13.45 7.08 -1.48
N PRO A 273 -12.31 7.31 -2.15
CA PRO A 273 -11.01 6.88 -1.64
C PRO A 273 -10.60 7.66 -0.37
N ALA A 274 -11.09 8.89 -0.18
CA ALA A 274 -10.77 9.71 0.99
C ALA A 274 -11.40 9.16 2.28
N GLN A 275 -12.54 8.46 2.19
CA GLN A 275 -13.14 7.76 3.35
C GLN A 275 -12.32 6.54 3.79
N ILE A 276 -11.65 5.85 2.85
CA ILE A 276 -10.81 4.68 3.16
C ILE A 276 -9.41 5.11 3.59
N SER A 277 -8.82 6.09 2.88
CA SER A 277 -7.50 6.63 3.17
C SER A 277 -7.52 8.16 3.12
N PRO A 278 -7.79 8.82 4.25
CA PRO A 278 -7.83 10.28 4.32
C PRO A 278 -6.52 10.90 3.83
N GLY A 279 -6.65 11.87 2.92
CA GLY A 279 -5.54 12.60 2.32
C GLY A 279 -4.85 11.89 1.15
N THR A 280 -5.42 10.79 0.62
CA THR A 280 -4.88 10.13 -0.57
C THR A 280 -4.94 11.00 -1.83
N ALA A 281 -3.92 10.91 -2.68
CA ALA A 281 -3.90 11.53 -4.01
C ALA A 281 -4.94 10.98 -5.01
N MET A 282 -5.60 9.84 -4.74
CA MET A 282 -6.66 9.32 -5.62
C MET A 282 -7.87 10.27 -5.61
N PRO A 283 -8.37 10.74 -6.76
CA PRO A 283 -9.49 11.67 -6.81
C PRO A 283 -10.78 11.06 -6.26
N SER A 284 -11.56 11.87 -5.55
CA SER A 284 -12.91 11.52 -5.08
C SER A 284 -13.97 12.10 -6.01
N GLY A 285 -15.20 11.58 -5.95
CA GLY A 285 -16.32 12.10 -6.75
C GLY A 285 -16.27 11.73 -8.23
N LEU A 286 -15.54 10.66 -8.58
CA LEU A 286 -15.53 10.08 -9.93
C LEU A 286 -16.91 9.55 -10.34
N PHE A 287 -17.76 9.24 -9.37
CA PHE A 287 -19.11 8.74 -9.57
C PHE A 287 -20.12 9.53 -8.75
N ARG A 288 -21.36 9.60 -9.25
CA ARG A 288 -22.53 10.07 -8.51
C ARG A 288 -23.61 9.00 -8.57
N LYS A 289 -24.50 8.98 -7.58
CA LYS A 289 -25.62 8.05 -7.54
C LYS A 289 -26.79 8.59 -8.37
N GLU A 290 -27.33 7.77 -9.27
CA GLU A 290 -28.54 8.04 -10.04
C GLU A 290 -29.51 6.87 -9.90
N GLY A 291 -30.62 7.07 -9.16
CA GLY A 291 -31.49 5.96 -8.76
C GLY A 291 -30.70 4.92 -7.96
N ASP A 292 -30.68 3.68 -8.44
CA ASP A 292 -29.99 2.55 -7.81
C ASP A 292 -28.60 2.26 -8.39
N ARG A 293 -28.11 3.05 -9.37
CA ARG A 293 -26.80 2.85 -10.00
C ARG A 293 -25.84 4.00 -9.76
N TRP A 294 -24.55 3.72 -9.86
CA TRP A 294 -23.49 4.70 -9.91
C TRP A 294 -23.15 5.04 -11.36
N VAL A 295 -23.15 6.33 -11.68
CA VAL A 295 -22.78 6.84 -12.99
C VAL A 295 -21.54 7.71 -12.89
N ILE A 296 -20.75 7.72 -13.96
CA ILE A 296 -19.54 8.51 -14.05
C ILE A 296 -19.88 10.01 -13.93
N ASN A 297 -19.12 10.71 -13.09
CA ASN A 297 -19.32 12.12 -12.76
C ASN A 297 -18.16 12.97 -13.29
N LEU A 298 -18.02 12.99 -14.61
CA LEU A 298 -17.04 13.83 -15.31
C LEU A 298 -17.73 15.07 -15.88
N PRO A 299 -17.03 16.22 -16.00
CA PRO A 299 -17.59 17.41 -16.64
C PRO A 299 -18.08 17.16 -18.07
N ASN A 300 -17.38 16.30 -18.81
CA ASN A 300 -17.73 15.88 -20.16
C ASN A 300 -17.60 14.34 -20.23
N PRO A 301 -18.63 13.58 -19.82
CA PRO A 301 -18.58 12.13 -19.89
C PRO A 301 -18.60 11.67 -21.36
N PRO A 302 -17.92 10.57 -21.70
CA PRO A 302 -17.94 10.04 -23.06
C PRO A 302 -19.36 9.60 -23.46
N ALA A 303 -19.72 9.77 -24.74
CA ALA A 303 -21.05 9.43 -25.24
C ALA A 303 -21.42 7.97 -24.96
N SER A 304 -20.45 7.05 -25.11
CA SER A 304 -20.66 5.63 -24.82
C SER A 304 -21.03 5.35 -23.36
N ALA A 305 -20.60 6.19 -22.42
CA ALA A 305 -20.99 6.05 -21.02
C ALA A 305 -22.45 6.50 -20.80
N ASN A 306 -22.93 7.51 -21.54
CA ASN A 306 -24.34 7.91 -21.46
C ASN A 306 -25.28 6.84 -22.03
N GLU A 307 -24.82 6.07 -23.02
CA GLU A 307 -25.56 4.98 -23.65
C GLU A 307 -25.51 3.66 -22.84
N TYR A 308 -24.61 3.56 -21.87
CA TYR A 308 -24.49 2.37 -21.02
C TYR A 308 -25.48 2.45 -19.85
N SER A 309 -26.36 1.45 -19.74
CA SER A 309 -27.48 1.45 -18.78
C SER A 309 -27.16 0.81 -17.43
N GLN A 310 -26.12 -0.02 -17.34
CA GLN A 310 -25.74 -0.67 -16.08
C GLN A 310 -24.90 0.27 -15.19
N ASP A 311 -24.37 -0.25 -14.08
CA ASP A 311 -23.56 0.50 -13.12
C ASP A 311 -22.16 0.79 -13.68
N HIS A 312 -21.77 2.06 -13.73
CA HIS A 312 -20.48 2.47 -14.30
C HIS A 312 -19.32 2.16 -13.36
N ALA A 313 -19.54 2.20 -12.05
CA ALA A 313 -18.50 1.91 -11.07
C ALA A 313 -18.18 0.41 -11.10
N ASP A 314 -19.18 -0.46 -11.16
CA ASP A 314 -18.99 -1.90 -11.32
C ASP A 314 -18.23 -2.24 -12.62
N LEU A 315 -18.66 -1.65 -13.75
CA LEU A 315 -17.99 -1.82 -15.04
C LEU A 315 -16.51 -1.41 -14.98
N LEU A 316 -16.20 -0.27 -14.35
CA LEU A 316 -14.82 0.19 -14.23
C LEU A 316 -13.98 -0.69 -13.30
N VAL A 317 -14.56 -1.21 -12.21
CA VAL A 317 -13.90 -2.22 -11.35
C VAL A 317 -13.54 -3.45 -12.16
N ARG A 318 -14.50 -4.03 -12.90
CA ARG A 318 -14.27 -5.20 -13.77
C ARG A 318 -13.15 -4.92 -14.77
N TYR A 319 -13.18 -3.77 -15.43
CA TYR A 319 -12.13 -3.36 -16.38
C TYR A 319 -10.75 -3.24 -15.74
N MET A 320 -10.65 -2.62 -14.57
CA MET A 320 -9.38 -2.48 -13.84
C MET A 320 -8.80 -3.82 -13.40
N LEU A 321 -9.65 -4.75 -12.94
CA LEU A 321 -9.22 -6.05 -12.44
C LEU A 321 -8.95 -7.07 -13.56
N LEU A 322 -9.50 -6.85 -14.75
CA LEU A 322 -9.29 -7.69 -15.95
C LEU A 322 -8.28 -7.07 -16.94
N LEU A 323 -7.60 -5.98 -16.57
CA LEU A 323 -6.67 -5.28 -17.46
C LEU A 323 -5.49 -6.18 -17.84
N THR A 324 -5.26 -6.34 -19.15
CA THR A 324 -4.14 -7.14 -19.68
C THR A 324 -2.99 -6.25 -20.17
N PRO A 325 -1.76 -6.79 -20.28
CA PRO A 325 -0.64 -6.05 -20.87
C PRO A 325 -0.92 -5.55 -22.29
N GLU A 326 -1.67 -6.30 -23.10
CA GLU A 326 -2.09 -5.93 -24.46
C GLU A 326 -3.00 -4.70 -24.41
N GLU A 327 -3.99 -4.71 -23.52
CA GLU A 327 -4.93 -3.61 -23.36
C GLU A 327 -4.22 -2.34 -22.85
N GLN A 328 -3.30 -2.47 -21.89
CA GLN A 328 -2.52 -1.33 -21.43
C GLN A 328 -1.64 -0.75 -22.54
N ARG A 329 -0.98 -1.60 -23.36
CA ARG A 329 -0.22 -1.14 -24.53
C ARG A 329 -1.11 -0.37 -25.52
N HIS A 330 -2.33 -0.85 -25.74
CA HIS A 330 -3.32 -0.16 -26.58
C HIS A 330 -3.71 1.22 -26.01
N LEU A 331 -3.93 1.33 -24.69
CA LEU A 331 -4.22 2.59 -24.02
C LEU A 331 -3.08 3.62 -24.18
N LEU A 332 -1.84 3.17 -24.08
CA LEU A 332 -0.66 4.03 -24.23
C LEU A 332 -0.47 4.48 -25.68
N ALA A 333 -0.72 3.60 -26.65
CA ALA A 333 -0.61 3.92 -28.08
C ALA A 333 -1.69 4.90 -28.58
N THR A 334 -2.86 4.90 -27.95
CA THR A 334 -4.02 5.73 -28.35
C THR A 334 -4.16 7.02 -27.54
N SER A 335 -3.33 7.21 -26.52
CA SER A 335 -3.29 8.46 -25.75
C SER A 335 -2.62 9.55 -26.60
N PRO A 336 -3.23 10.75 -26.77
CA PRO A 336 -2.61 11.81 -27.56
C PRO A 336 -1.30 12.24 -26.91
N VAL A 337 -0.19 11.99 -27.62
CA VAL A 337 1.11 12.56 -27.29
C VAL A 337 0.95 14.08 -27.34
N GLN A 338 1.12 14.77 -26.21
CA GLN A 338 1.25 16.23 -26.25
C GLN A 338 2.45 16.56 -27.15
N PRO A 339 2.29 17.38 -28.21
CA PRO A 339 3.42 17.80 -29.01
C PRO A 339 4.42 18.52 -28.09
N ALA A 340 5.68 18.11 -28.15
CA ALA A 340 6.76 18.86 -27.53
C ALA A 340 6.65 20.32 -27.99
N ALA A 341 6.61 21.25 -27.03
CA ALA A 341 6.56 22.68 -27.33
C ALA A 341 7.72 23.02 -28.26
N SER A 342 7.40 23.44 -29.48
CA SER A 342 8.36 23.95 -30.44
C SER A 342 8.98 25.21 -29.85
N THR A 343 10.23 25.10 -29.40
CA THR A 343 11.06 26.26 -29.07
C THR A 343 11.26 27.08 -30.33
N SER A 344 10.51 28.18 -30.46
CA SER A 344 10.77 29.20 -31.46
C SER A 344 12.09 29.89 -31.11
N SER A 345 13.13 29.58 -31.87
CA SER A 345 14.43 30.25 -31.86
C SER A 345 14.25 31.71 -32.27
N GLN A 346 14.19 32.64 -31.31
CA GLN A 346 14.37 34.05 -31.61
C GLN A 346 15.85 34.36 -31.74
N THR A 347 16.28 34.49 -32.99
CA THR A 347 17.60 35.01 -33.39
C THR A 347 17.72 36.46 -32.94
N GLN A 348 18.45 36.73 -31.85
CA GLN A 348 18.80 38.09 -31.45
C GLN A 348 19.92 38.62 -32.34
N GLY A 349 19.55 39.57 -33.22
CA GLY A 349 20.47 40.38 -33.99
C GLY A 349 21.33 41.28 -33.10
N ARG A 350 22.64 41.21 -33.32
CA ARG A 350 23.70 41.94 -32.63
C ARG A 350 23.84 43.35 -33.20
N LEU A 351 23.80 44.38 -32.35
CA LEU A 351 24.22 45.75 -32.70
C LEU A 351 25.27 46.27 -31.68
N PRO A 352 26.22 47.13 -32.10
CA PRO A 352 27.52 47.28 -31.45
C PRO A 352 27.59 48.39 -30.39
N LYS A 353 28.63 48.28 -29.55
CA LYS A 353 28.97 49.13 -28.40
C LYS A 353 29.24 50.59 -28.78
N GLY A 354 28.69 51.51 -27.98
CA GLY A 354 29.01 52.94 -27.95
C GLY A 354 29.20 53.46 -26.52
N SER A 355 30.14 54.38 -26.37
CA SER A 355 30.87 54.82 -25.17
C SER A 355 30.09 55.61 -24.09
N LEU A 356 30.45 55.32 -22.84
CA LEU A 356 30.51 56.15 -21.60
C LEU A 356 29.76 57.50 -21.55
N ARG A 357 28.92 57.67 -20.50
CA ARG A 357 29.03 58.84 -19.62
C ARG A 357 28.37 58.64 -18.25
N LYS A 358 29.16 58.89 -17.22
CA LYS A 358 28.84 58.91 -15.79
C LYS A 358 28.16 60.25 -15.44
N LYS A 359 27.00 60.24 -14.78
CA LYS A 359 26.55 61.36 -13.94
C LYS A 359 25.86 60.85 -12.67
N SER A 360 26.41 61.31 -11.57
CA SER A 360 25.95 61.21 -10.18
C SER A 360 24.72 62.10 -9.97
N SER A 361 23.81 61.69 -9.09
CA SER A 361 23.43 62.39 -7.83
C SER A 361 21.97 62.12 -7.44
N ASP A 362 21.82 61.62 -6.22
CA ASP A 362 20.86 62.04 -5.19
C ASP A 362 19.52 62.61 -5.65
N ASN A 363 18.43 61.88 -5.39
CA ASN A 363 17.51 62.25 -4.29
C ASN A 363 16.24 61.38 -4.28
N LEU A 364 15.81 61.12 -3.04
CA LEU A 364 14.42 61.10 -2.58
C LEU A 364 13.82 59.75 -2.14
N ALA A 365 14.34 59.27 -1.02
CA ALA A 365 13.51 58.62 -0.01
C ALA A 365 12.53 59.65 0.60
N LYS A 366 11.23 59.58 0.28
CA LYS A 366 10.10 59.96 1.17
C LYS A 366 8.72 59.74 0.55
N LYS A 367 8.04 58.67 0.98
CA LYS A 367 6.61 58.62 1.43
C LYS A 367 6.27 57.14 1.70
N ILE A 368 6.36 56.64 2.94
CA ILE A 368 5.31 56.67 3.99
C ILE A 368 4.07 55.90 3.51
N ARG A 369 3.92 54.62 3.89
CA ARG A 369 3.30 54.09 5.14
C ARG A 369 1.77 54.21 5.17
N LYS A 370 1.14 53.10 5.59
CA LYS A 370 -0.28 52.82 5.96
C LYS A 370 -0.96 51.95 4.90
N ASN A 371 -1.42 50.71 5.17
CA ASN A 371 -2.18 50.24 6.33
C ASN A 371 -1.87 48.76 6.67
N ASN A 372 -1.59 48.50 7.94
CA ASN A 372 -1.79 47.21 8.61
C ASN A 372 -2.77 47.47 9.76
N ARG A 373 -3.88 46.74 9.84
CA ARG A 373 -4.67 46.59 11.07
C ARG A 373 -5.46 45.28 11.06
N ALA A 374 -5.08 44.37 11.96
CA ALA A 374 -5.90 43.26 12.44
C ALA A 374 -6.78 43.74 13.61
N PRO A 375 -7.90 43.06 13.92
CA PRO A 375 -8.58 43.25 15.19
C PRO A 375 -8.31 42.08 16.16
N THR A 376 -7.84 42.46 17.35
CA THR A 376 -7.81 41.67 18.58
C THR A 376 -9.15 41.87 19.30
N VAL A 377 -9.79 40.81 19.78
CA VAL A 377 -10.90 40.91 20.75
C VAL A 377 -10.55 40.14 22.01
N ALA A 378 -10.72 40.82 23.13
CA ALA A 378 -10.28 40.48 24.45
C ALA A 378 -11.15 39.42 25.13
N ARG A 379 -10.51 38.74 26.07
CA ARG A 379 -10.98 37.69 26.96
C ARG A 379 -11.46 38.34 28.26
N THR A 380 -12.69 38.10 28.69
CA THR A 380 -13.17 38.42 30.04
C THR A 380 -13.56 37.14 30.76
N VAL A 381 -12.97 36.96 31.94
CA VAL A 381 -13.22 35.88 32.90
C VAL A 381 -14.21 36.40 33.95
N GLY A 382 -15.22 35.61 34.29
CA GLY A 382 -16.07 35.83 35.47
C GLY A 382 -16.75 34.52 35.85
N ARG A 383 -16.34 33.92 36.98
CA ARG A 383 -16.88 32.68 37.55
C ARG A 383 -17.29 32.96 39.00
N ALA A 384 -18.33 32.23 39.43
CA ALA A 384 -18.88 32.04 40.79
C ALA A 384 -20.13 32.87 41.14
N ASN A 385 -21.27 32.20 41.37
CA ASN A 385 -21.60 31.75 42.71
C ASN A 385 -22.67 30.63 42.74
N THR A 386 -22.62 29.85 43.82
CA THR A 386 -23.35 28.61 44.12
C THR A 386 -24.62 28.82 44.98
N ARG A 387 -25.55 27.86 44.84
CA ARG A 387 -26.52 27.31 45.83
C ARG A 387 -27.68 28.17 46.37
N ALA A 388 -28.90 27.65 46.19
CA ALA A 388 -29.91 27.55 47.25
C ALA A 388 -30.83 26.32 47.00
N SER A 389 -31.15 25.63 48.09
CA SER A 389 -31.94 24.39 48.19
C SER A 389 -33.45 24.59 47.99
N GLY A 390 -34.17 23.51 47.68
CA GLY A 390 -35.63 23.48 47.75
C GLY A 390 -36.21 22.08 47.57
N MET A 391 -36.47 21.42 48.71
CA MET A 391 -37.34 20.26 49.01
C MET A 391 -37.00 18.88 48.45
#